data_AF-A0AB40A5Z0-F1
#
_entry.id   AF-A0AB40A5Z0-F1
#
_cell.length_a   1.000
_cell.length_b   1.000
_cell.length_c   1.000
_cell.angle_alpha   90.00
_cell.angle_beta   90.00
_cell.angle_gamma   90.00
#
_symmetry.space_group_name_H-M   'P 1'
#
loop_
_entity.id
_entity.type
_entity.pdbx_description
1 polymer ?
#
loop_
_entity_poly.entity_id
_entity_poly.type
_entity_poly.pdbx_seq_one_letter_code
_entity_poly.pdbx_strand_id
1 'polypeptide(L)'
;MYDARQKIRLLEPIVMFLAYSRYRLCEESIEKFDPKICNQHLQECLTGVLCCYEELDGQESSAEPTIRELERRCFVECLYQVFNLGSPESFTRALSLPDYVRQDATFKLCFGLCLAFQQGNLYRVLMALPQLPHILCALAATKLQAIRRSLLQIFTHAYNNKQLTVPVPYLLRLLLIDGPAGLQDQCRHYGISLSADRKAVHFNKTDFNHNADLLKPQHERFVESKLKRIYLPEVLLLKKFN
;
A
#
# COMPACT_ATOMS: atom_id res chain seq x y z
N MET A 1 33.51 -6.30 -9.34
CA MET A 1 32.04 -6.41 -9.43
C MET A 1 31.54 -6.68 -8.02
N TYR A 2 30.54 -5.94 -7.52
CA TYR A 2 30.02 -6.19 -6.16
C TYR A 2 29.34 -7.56 -6.09
N ASP A 3 29.59 -8.31 -5.02
CA ASP A 3 28.87 -9.56 -4.75
C ASP A 3 27.41 -9.30 -4.30
N ALA A 4 26.58 -10.34 -4.26
CA ALA A 4 25.16 -10.22 -3.90
C ALA A 4 24.95 -9.60 -2.51
N ARG A 5 25.79 -9.93 -1.50
CA ARG A 5 25.67 -9.39 -0.15
C ARG A 5 26.02 -7.90 -0.11
N GLN A 6 27.04 -7.48 -0.85
CA GLN A 6 27.42 -6.07 -0.98
C GLN A 6 26.31 -5.26 -1.66
N LYS A 7 25.70 -5.79 -2.71
CA LYS A 7 24.55 -5.17 -3.38
C LYS A 7 23.35 -5.02 -2.44
N ILE A 8 23.00 -6.07 -1.70
CA ILE A 8 21.90 -6.04 -0.72
C ILE A 8 22.08 -4.91 0.30
N ARG A 9 23.29 -4.79 0.88
CA ARG A 9 23.60 -3.74 1.86
C ARG A 9 23.41 -2.32 1.34
N LEU A 10 23.50 -2.12 0.03
CA LEU A 10 23.26 -0.83 -0.62
C LEU A 10 21.79 -0.65 -1.01
N LEU A 11 21.20 -1.67 -1.63
CA LEU A 11 19.85 -1.60 -2.20
C LEU A 11 18.76 -1.56 -1.14
N GLU A 12 18.92 -2.28 -0.03
CA GLU A 12 17.95 -2.33 1.06
C GLU A 12 17.60 -0.91 1.60
N PRO A 13 18.57 -0.07 2.02
CA PRO A 13 18.28 1.32 2.41
C PRO A 13 17.72 2.18 1.29
N ILE A 14 18.14 1.97 0.03
CA ILE A 14 17.64 2.73 -1.11
C ILE A 14 16.15 2.43 -1.32
N VAL A 15 15.76 1.16 -1.29
CA VAL A 15 14.36 0.71 -1.37
C VAL A 15 13.54 1.37 -0.25
N MET A 16 14.04 1.38 0.97
CA MET A 16 13.34 2.02 2.10
C MET A 16 13.17 3.52 1.92
N PHE A 17 14.23 4.21 1.47
CA PHE A 17 14.18 5.63 1.20
C PHE A 17 13.19 5.97 0.09
N LEU A 18 13.19 5.22 -1.01
CA LEU A 18 12.25 5.41 -2.12
C LEU A 18 10.81 5.11 -1.70
N ALA A 19 10.57 4.03 -0.96
CA ALA A 19 9.25 3.68 -0.45
C ALA A 19 8.69 4.76 0.50
N TYR A 20 9.53 5.27 1.41
CA TYR A 20 9.16 6.38 2.29
C TYR A 20 8.88 7.67 1.49
N SER A 21 9.78 8.03 0.57
CA SER A 21 9.66 9.24 -0.25
C SER A 21 8.39 9.22 -1.11
N ARG A 22 8.03 8.04 -1.64
CA ARG A 22 6.84 7.85 -2.47
C ARG A 22 5.55 8.23 -1.76
N TYR A 23 5.46 7.99 -0.46
CA TYR A 23 4.33 8.45 0.35
C TYR A 23 4.56 9.87 0.88
N ARG A 24 5.76 10.18 1.39
CA ARG A 24 6.03 11.46 2.04
C ARG A 24 5.85 12.65 1.11
N LEU A 25 6.19 12.50 -0.16
CA LEU A 25 6.13 13.56 -1.17
C LEU A 25 4.89 13.43 -2.07
N CYS A 26 3.88 12.65 -1.68
CA CYS A 26 2.75 12.32 -2.55
C CYS A 26 1.83 13.52 -2.88
N GLU A 27 1.90 14.59 -2.08
CA GLU A 27 1.16 15.84 -2.26
C GLU A 27 1.96 16.93 -2.99
N GLU A 28 3.26 16.71 -3.24
CA GLU A 28 4.09 17.69 -3.94
C GLU A 28 3.75 17.79 -5.43
N SER A 29 4.10 18.92 -6.04
CA SER A 29 3.98 19.10 -7.49
C SER A 29 4.96 18.19 -8.25
N ILE A 30 4.63 17.85 -9.49
CA ILE A 30 5.48 17.02 -10.36
C ILE A 30 6.88 17.62 -10.56
N GLU A 31 7.00 18.96 -10.52
CA GLU A 31 8.27 19.69 -10.62
C GLU A 31 9.23 19.38 -9.46
N LYS A 32 8.69 19.07 -8.27
CA LYS A 32 9.46 18.74 -7.08
C LYS A 32 9.61 17.23 -6.86
N PHE A 33 8.60 16.46 -7.24
CA PHE A 33 8.57 15.02 -7.07
C PHE A 33 7.76 14.34 -8.17
N ASP A 34 8.42 13.55 -9.00
CA ASP A 34 7.76 12.72 -9.99
C ASP A 34 7.51 11.30 -9.43
N PRO A 35 6.25 10.92 -9.14
CA PRO A 35 5.93 9.61 -8.60
C PRO A 35 6.20 8.47 -9.60
N LYS A 36 6.22 8.73 -10.91
CA LYS A 36 6.54 7.71 -11.93
C LYS A 36 8.02 7.38 -11.89
N ILE A 37 8.89 8.40 -11.84
CA ILE A 37 10.35 8.19 -11.71
C ILE A 37 10.67 7.47 -10.39
N CYS A 38 10.05 7.90 -9.28
CA CYS A 38 10.23 7.23 -7.99
C CYS A 38 9.76 5.77 -8.03
N ASN A 39 8.61 5.49 -8.65
CA ASN A 39 8.10 4.12 -8.80
C ASN A 39 9.03 3.26 -9.65
N GLN A 40 9.58 3.81 -10.74
CA GLN A 40 10.51 3.10 -11.61
C GLN A 40 11.77 2.68 -10.84
N HIS A 41 12.41 3.63 -10.16
CA HIS A 41 13.60 3.32 -9.36
C HIS A 41 13.31 2.39 -8.18
N LEU A 42 12.14 2.55 -7.53
CA LEU A 42 11.73 1.65 -6.46
C LEU A 42 11.56 0.22 -7.00
N GLN A 43 10.93 0.05 -8.16
CA GLN A 43 10.78 -1.24 -8.81
C GLN A 43 12.13 -1.85 -9.18
N GLU A 44 13.03 -1.08 -9.79
CA GLU A 44 14.37 -1.52 -10.18
C GLU A 44 15.19 -1.97 -8.97
N CYS A 45 15.21 -1.17 -7.89
CA CYS A 45 15.95 -1.50 -6.68
C CYS A 45 15.34 -2.71 -5.95
N LEU A 46 14.00 -2.81 -5.91
CA LEU A 46 13.31 -3.99 -5.37
C LEU A 46 13.69 -5.22 -6.17
N THR A 47 13.52 -5.23 -7.50
CA THR A 47 13.91 -6.38 -8.33
C THR A 47 15.39 -6.74 -8.10
N GLY A 48 16.28 -5.74 -8.05
CA GLY A 48 17.70 -5.97 -7.82
C GLY A 48 18.01 -6.67 -6.49
N VAL A 49 17.40 -6.24 -5.38
CA VAL A 49 17.62 -6.88 -4.07
C VAL A 49 17.02 -8.29 -4.03
N LEU A 50 15.86 -8.50 -4.67
CA LEU A 50 15.19 -9.80 -4.74
C LEU A 50 16.02 -10.83 -5.53
N CYS A 51 16.60 -10.42 -6.67
CA CYS A 51 17.54 -11.27 -7.42
C CYS A 51 18.77 -11.62 -6.58
N CYS A 52 19.29 -10.66 -5.80
CA CYS A 52 20.42 -10.95 -4.90
C CYS A 52 20.05 -11.97 -3.81
N TYR A 53 18.82 -11.96 -3.30
CA TYR A 53 18.37 -13.00 -2.37
C TYR A 53 18.28 -14.38 -3.02
N GLU A 54 17.79 -14.47 -4.25
CA GLU A 54 17.73 -15.72 -5.02
C GLU A 54 19.14 -16.25 -5.36
N GLU A 55 20.07 -15.37 -5.73
CA GLU A 55 21.47 -15.73 -5.94
C GLU A 55 22.10 -16.33 -4.68
N LEU A 56 21.78 -15.81 -3.50
CA LEU A 56 22.28 -16.33 -2.23
C LEU A 56 21.62 -17.66 -1.83
N ASP A 57 20.33 -17.85 -2.13
CA ASP A 57 19.64 -19.13 -1.87
C ASP A 57 20.21 -20.26 -2.74
N GLY A 58 20.68 -19.95 -3.95
CA GLY A 58 21.29 -20.92 -4.87
C GLY A 58 22.77 -21.20 -4.63
N GLN A 59 23.43 -20.45 -3.74
CA GLN A 59 24.83 -20.66 -3.39
C GLN A 59 24.94 -21.61 -2.20
N GLU A 60 25.76 -22.66 -2.32
CA GLU A 60 26.25 -23.45 -1.19
C GLU A 60 27.25 -22.61 -0.37
N SER A 61 26.77 -21.53 0.25
CA SER A 61 27.59 -20.65 1.09
C SER A 61 27.83 -21.31 2.43
N SER A 62 29.07 -21.29 2.92
CA SER A 62 29.43 -21.79 4.26
C SER A 62 28.94 -20.89 5.41
N ALA A 63 28.48 -19.68 5.11
CA ALA A 63 28.03 -18.71 6.10
C ALA A 63 26.51 -18.60 6.13
N GLU A 64 25.90 -19.21 7.15
CA GLU A 64 24.47 -19.09 7.43
C GLU A 64 24.05 -17.62 7.56
N PRO A 65 22.87 -17.25 7.04
CA PRO A 65 22.34 -15.89 7.19
C PRO A 65 22.07 -15.60 8.67
N THR A 66 22.46 -14.41 9.11
CA THR A 66 22.14 -13.92 10.45
C THR A 66 20.63 -13.69 10.60
N ILE A 67 20.11 -13.75 11.83
CA ILE A 67 18.69 -13.43 12.12
C ILE A 67 18.29 -12.07 11.54
N ARG A 68 19.15 -11.07 11.67
CA ARG A 68 18.92 -9.73 11.11
C ARG A 68 18.88 -9.72 9.58
N GLU A 69 19.64 -10.55 8.88
CA GLU A 69 19.52 -10.68 7.42
C GLU A 69 18.18 -11.28 7.04
N LEU A 70 17.70 -12.29 7.77
CA LEU A 70 16.40 -12.92 7.54
C LEU A 70 15.25 -11.93 7.78
N GLU A 71 15.28 -11.17 8.89
CA GLU A 71 14.27 -10.14 9.20
C GLU A 71 14.22 -9.04 8.11
N ARG A 72 15.39 -8.59 7.63
CA ARG A 72 15.47 -7.61 6.54
C ARG A 72 14.84 -8.13 5.27
N ARG A 73 15.12 -9.38 4.90
CA ARG A 73 14.49 -10.03 3.76
C ARG A 73 12.98 -10.10 3.93
N CYS A 74 12.48 -10.57 5.07
CA CYS A 74 11.03 -10.59 5.33
C CYS A 74 10.39 -9.21 5.09
N PHE A 75 11.01 -8.15 5.60
CA PHE A 75 10.51 -6.79 5.44
C PHE A 75 10.55 -6.29 3.98
N VAL A 76 11.63 -6.57 3.25
CA VAL A 76 11.78 -6.21 1.82
C VAL A 76 10.78 -6.97 0.95
N GLU A 77 10.53 -8.25 1.25
CA GLU A 77 9.51 -9.04 0.58
C GLU A 77 8.10 -8.46 0.84
N CYS A 78 7.82 -7.99 2.06
CA CYS A 78 6.58 -7.25 2.36
C CYS A 78 6.44 -5.98 1.50
N LEU A 79 7.52 -5.20 1.35
CA LEU A 79 7.51 -3.99 0.51
C LEU A 79 7.19 -4.33 -0.93
N TYR A 80 7.80 -5.38 -1.47
CA TYR A 80 7.52 -5.84 -2.83
C TYR A 80 6.05 -6.23 -3.00
N GLN A 81 5.49 -7.00 -2.06
CA GLN A 81 4.07 -7.39 -2.09
C GLN A 81 3.14 -6.18 -2.11
N VAL A 82 3.36 -5.23 -1.20
CA VAL A 82 2.52 -4.03 -1.06
C VAL A 82 2.68 -3.07 -2.24
N PHE A 83 3.92 -2.87 -2.72
CA PHE A 83 4.20 -1.98 -3.84
C PHE A 83 3.50 -2.46 -5.12
N ASN A 84 3.57 -3.77 -5.35
CA ASN A 84 3.00 -4.47 -6.49
C ASN A 84 1.63 -5.10 -6.17
N LEU A 85 0.85 -4.44 -5.31
CA LEU A 85 -0.50 -4.86 -4.98
C LEU A 85 -1.35 -5.01 -6.25
N GLY A 86 -1.90 -6.21 -6.46
CA GLY A 86 -2.71 -6.54 -7.62
C GLY A 86 -1.93 -7.10 -8.82
N SER A 87 -0.59 -7.11 -8.80
CA SER A 87 0.20 -7.71 -9.88
C SER A 87 0.25 -9.24 -9.76
N PRO A 88 0.12 -10.00 -10.87
CA PRO A 88 0.28 -11.46 -10.87
C PRO A 88 1.68 -11.93 -10.43
N GLU A 89 2.71 -11.15 -10.77
CA GLU A 89 4.11 -11.44 -10.47
C GLU A 89 4.36 -11.42 -8.96
N SER A 90 3.80 -10.44 -8.24
CA SER A 90 3.92 -10.37 -6.79
C SER A 90 3.28 -11.57 -6.10
N PHE A 91 2.11 -12.00 -6.59
CA PHE A 91 1.42 -13.16 -6.07
C PHE A 91 2.18 -14.46 -6.33
N THR A 92 2.74 -14.63 -7.53
CA THR A 92 3.53 -15.80 -7.91
C THR A 92 4.78 -15.91 -7.03
N ARG A 93 5.49 -14.78 -6.82
CA ARG A 93 6.64 -14.73 -5.92
C ARG A 93 6.27 -15.18 -4.51
N ALA A 94 5.16 -14.68 -3.96
CA ALA A 94 4.77 -15.02 -2.59
C ALA A 94 4.66 -16.54 -2.35
N LEU A 95 4.25 -17.28 -3.37
CA LEU A 95 4.12 -18.74 -3.32
C LEU A 95 5.48 -19.47 -3.39
N SER A 96 6.48 -18.86 -4.04
CA SER A 96 7.83 -19.44 -4.18
C SER A 96 8.80 -19.05 -3.06
N LEU A 97 8.38 -18.20 -2.12
CA LEU A 97 9.26 -17.75 -1.03
C LEU A 97 9.60 -18.86 -0.04
N PRO A 98 10.80 -18.80 0.59
CA PRO A 98 11.17 -19.70 1.67
C PRO A 98 10.19 -19.67 2.84
N ASP A 99 10.10 -20.80 3.55
CA ASP A 99 9.13 -20.96 4.65
C ASP A 99 9.27 -19.90 5.74
N TYR A 100 10.49 -19.51 6.13
CA TYR A 100 10.68 -18.50 7.17
C TYR A 100 10.07 -17.14 6.79
N VAL A 101 10.08 -16.76 5.51
CA VAL A 101 9.43 -15.54 5.02
C VAL A 101 7.91 -15.71 5.06
N ARG A 102 7.40 -16.85 4.58
CA ARG A 102 5.95 -17.13 4.58
C ARG A 102 5.37 -17.25 6.00
N GLN A 103 6.19 -17.63 6.97
CA GLN A 103 5.79 -17.75 8.37
C GLN A 103 5.86 -16.44 9.15
N ASP A 104 6.61 -15.44 8.65
CA ASP A 104 6.71 -14.11 9.26
C ASP A 104 5.34 -13.44 9.43
N ALA A 105 5.11 -12.84 10.59
CA ALA A 105 3.81 -12.28 10.95
C ALA A 105 3.44 -11.06 10.09
N THR A 106 4.41 -10.19 9.79
CA THR A 106 4.21 -9.01 8.96
C THR A 106 3.98 -9.43 7.51
N PHE A 107 4.72 -10.42 7.02
CA PHE A 107 4.52 -10.97 5.69
C PHE A 107 3.14 -11.60 5.53
N LYS A 108 2.67 -12.40 6.49
CA LYS A 108 1.30 -12.95 6.47
C LYS A 108 0.23 -11.86 6.40
N LEU A 109 0.41 -10.74 7.11
CA LEU A 109 -0.50 -9.60 7.04
C LEU A 109 -0.49 -8.96 5.65
N CYS A 110 0.69 -8.69 5.08
CA CYS A 110 0.84 -8.16 3.73
C CYS A 110 0.24 -9.09 2.67
N PHE A 111 0.54 -10.39 2.74
CA PHE A 111 0.03 -11.39 1.81
C PHE A 111 -1.49 -11.54 1.93
N GLY A 112 -2.05 -11.52 3.15
CA GLY A 112 -3.49 -11.53 3.37
C GLY A 112 -4.19 -10.31 2.76
N LEU A 113 -3.56 -9.12 2.83
CA LEU A 113 -4.03 -7.93 2.14
C LEU A 113 -3.99 -8.11 0.61
N CYS A 114 -2.89 -8.62 0.05
CA CYS A 114 -2.76 -8.87 -1.38
C CYS A 114 -3.79 -9.90 -1.88
N LEU A 115 -3.99 -10.99 -1.14
CA LEU A 115 -4.98 -12.01 -1.45
C LEU A 115 -6.41 -11.43 -1.43
N ALA A 116 -6.74 -10.62 -0.42
CA ALA A 116 -8.04 -9.96 -0.34
C ALA A 116 -8.27 -9.02 -1.54
N PHE A 117 -7.23 -8.31 -1.99
CA PHE A 117 -7.30 -7.46 -3.17
C PHE A 117 -7.56 -8.28 -4.44
N GLN A 118 -6.82 -9.37 -4.64
CA GLN A 118 -7.01 -10.29 -5.78
C GLN A 118 -8.43 -10.89 -5.81
N GLN A 119 -9.01 -11.18 -4.65
CA GLN A 119 -10.38 -11.68 -4.52
C GLN A 119 -11.46 -10.59 -4.69
N GLY A 120 -11.09 -9.34 -4.94
CA GLY A 120 -12.03 -8.20 -5.00
C GLY A 120 -12.62 -7.82 -3.63
N ASN A 121 -12.10 -8.36 -2.53
CA ASN A 121 -12.57 -8.07 -1.18
C ASN A 121 -11.93 -6.77 -0.65
N LEU A 122 -12.35 -5.64 -1.22
CA LEU A 122 -11.81 -4.33 -0.86
C LEU A 122 -12.09 -3.93 0.60
N TYR A 123 -13.14 -4.48 1.22
CA TYR A 123 -13.39 -4.30 2.66
C TYR A 123 -12.21 -4.84 3.49
N ARG A 124 -11.79 -6.09 3.22
CA ARG A 124 -10.65 -6.69 3.93
C ARG A 124 -9.36 -5.93 3.66
N VAL A 125 -9.15 -5.43 2.44
CA VAL A 125 -8.00 -4.58 2.11
C VAL A 125 -7.99 -3.32 2.97
N LEU A 126 -9.12 -2.59 3.03
CA LEU A 126 -9.25 -1.36 3.80
C LEU A 126 -9.11 -1.60 5.31
N MET A 127 -9.60 -2.71 5.83
CA MET A 127 -9.43 -3.03 7.25
C MET A 127 -8.01 -3.51 7.59
N ALA A 128 -7.27 -4.07 6.64
CA ALA A 128 -5.89 -4.52 6.83
C ALA A 128 -4.87 -3.37 6.71
N LEU A 129 -5.13 -2.37 5.87
CA LEU A 129 -4.22 -1.23 5.63
C LEU A 129 -3.72 -0.55 6.93
N PRO A 130 -4.59 -0.18 7.90
CA PRO A 130 -4.15 0.43 9.16
C PRO A 130 -3.41 -0.54 10.09
N GLN A 131 -3.44 -1.85 9.83
CA GLN A 131 -2.73 -2.84 10.64
C GLN A 131 -1.26 -2.95 10.22
N LEU A 132 -0.92 -2.57 8.97
CA LEU A 132 0.46 -2.57 8.50
C LEU A 132 1.36 -1.65 9.35
N PRO A 133 2.65 -1.99 9.52
CA PRO A 133 3.58 -1.15 10.26
C PRO A 133 4.11 0.01 9.41
N HIS A 134 4.32 1.17 10.04
CA HIS A 134 5.01 2.37 9.52
C HIS A 134 5.07 2.54 7.98
N ILE A 135 6.18 2.15 7.35
CA ILE A 135 6.53 2.38 5.94
C ILE A 135 5.72 1.46 5.02
N LEU A 136 5.42 0.23 5.45
CA LEU A 136 4.50 -0.65 4.70
C LEU A 136 3.11 -0.01 4.63
N CYS A 137 2.63 0.55 5.75
CA CYS A 137 1.37 1.28 5.81
C CYS A 137 1.39 2.51 4.89
N ALA A 138 2.48 3.29 4.95
CA ALA A 138 2.68 4.46 4.11
C ALA A 138 2.67 4.13 2.61
N LEU A 139 3.43 3.11 2.20
CA LEU A 139 3.51 2.70 0.81
C LEU A 139 2.16 2.15 0.31
N ALA A 140 1.47 1.35 1.13
CA ALA A 140 0.16 0.83 0.79
C ALA A 140 -0.90 1.93 0.62
N ALA A 141 -0.84 2.98 1.46
CA ALA A 141 -1.75 4.12 1.38
C ALA A 141 -1.64 4.89 0.05
N THR A 142 -0.54 4.75 -0.69
CA THR A 142 -0.41 5.35 -2.04
C THR A 142 -1.41 4.79 -3.06
N LYS A 143 -1.99 3.60 -2.80
CA LYS A 143 -3.04 2.97 -3.60
C LYS A 143 -4.46 3.27 -3.10
N LEU A 144 -4.58 3.95 -1.95
CA LEU A 144 -5.86 4.08 -1.24
C LEU A 144 -6.93 4.81 -2.04
N GLN A 145 -6.55 5.86 -2.76
CA GLN A 145 -7.52 6.60 -3.60
C GLN A 145 -8.12 5.70 -4.69
N ALA A 146 -7.31 4.81 -5.31
CA ALA A 146 -7.80 3.87 -6.31
C ALA A 146 -8.80 2.88 -5.70
N ILE A 147 -8.46 2.34 -4.52
CA ILE A 147 -9.33 1.42 -3.78
C ILE A 147 -10.65 2.10 -3.38
N ARG A 148 -10.59 3.33 -2.87
CA ARG A 148 -11.77 4.13 -2.50
C ARG A 148 -12.69 4.36 -3.71
N ARG A 149 -12.12 4.77 -4.85
CA ARG A 149 -12.86 4.95 -6.11
C ARG A 149 -13.55 3.65 -6.53
N SER A 150 -12.83 2.53 -6.57
CA SER A 150 -13.39 1.23 -6.92
C SER A 150 -14.53 0.81 -6.00
N LEU A 151 -14.39 1.04 -4.69
CA LEU A 151 -15.44 0.71 -3.74
C LEU A 151 -16.68 1.60 -3.92
N LEU A 152 -16.49 2.91 -4.10
CA LEU A 152 -17.60 3.82 -4.40
C LEU A 152 -18.33 3.41 -5.68
N GLN A 153 -17.61 2.98 -6.72
CA GLN A 153 -18.21 2.44 -7.94
C GLN A 153 -18.97 1.14 -7.68
N ILE A 154 -18.46 0.21 -6.87
CA ILE A 154 -19.21 -1.00 -6.48
C ILE A 154 -20.53 -0.61 -5.79
N PHE A 155 -20.50 0.41 -4.94
CA PHE A 155 -21.70 0.90 -4.26
C PHE A 155 -22.73 1.50 -5.22
N THR A 156 -22.32 2.17 -6.30
CA THR A 156 -23.26 2.68 -7.32
C THR A 156 -24.02 1.58 -8.02
N HIS A 157 -23.50 0.36 -8.08
CA HIS A 157 -24.21 -0.81 -8.58
C HIS A 157 -25.03 -1.50 -7.47
N ALA A 158 -24.43 -1.73 -6.30
CA ALA A 158 -25.05 -2.50 -5.20
C ALA A 158 -26.24 -1.77 -4.56
N TYR A 159 -26.19 -0.43 -4.49
CA TYR A 159 -27.20 0.40 -3.85
C TYR A 159 -27.96 1.28 -4.86
N ASN A 160 -28.03 0.87 -6.14
CA ASN A 160 -28.70 1.60 -7.22
C ASN A 160 -30.25 1.62 -7.05
N ASN A 161 -30.74 2.37 -6.07
CA ASN A 161 -32.16 2.51 -5.78
C ASN A 161 -32.41 3.86 -5.10
N LYS A 162 -33.41 4.61 -5.59
CA LYS A 162 -33.77 5.94 -5.07
C LYS A 162 -34.17 5.94 -3.59
N GLN A 163 -34.61 4.81 -3.06
CA GLN A 163 -34.99 4.65 -1.65
C GLN A 163 -33.82 4.19 -0.76
N LEU A 164 -32.76 3.63 -1.35
CA LEU A 164 -31.61 3.17 -0.58
C LEU A 164 -30.63 4.32 -0.34
N THR A 165 -30.09 4.33 0.87
CA THR A 165 -29.04 5.26 1.26
C THR A 165 -28.00 4.54 2.11
N VAL A 166 -26.79 5.06 2.09
CA VAL A 166 -25.72 4.55 2.94
C VAL A 166 -25.30 5.64 3.93
N PRO A 167 -25.31 5.36 5.25
CA PRO A 167 -24.94 6.35 6.25
C PRO A 167 -23.51 6.86 6.11
N VAL A 168 -23.31 8.17 6.21
CA VAL A 168 -21.98 8.81 6.19
C VAL A 168 -21.03 8.21 7.22
N PRO A 169 -21.42 7.97 8.49
CA PRO A 169 -20.50 7.38 9.49
C PRO A 169 -19.99 5.99 9.10
N TYR A 170 -20.78 5.22 8.35
CA TYR A 170 -20.35 3.91 7.84
C TYR A 170 -19.30 4.09 6.73
N LEU A 171 -19.55 4.98 5.77
CA LEU A 171 -18.61 5.25 4.68
C LEU A 171 -17.29 5.86 5.17
N LEU A 172 -17.31 6.73 6.17
CA LEU A 172 -16.08 7.29 6.75
C LEU A 172 -15.19 6.18 7.32
N ARG A 173 -15.77 5.25 8.09
CA ARG A 173 -15.02 4.11 8.63
C ARG A 173 -14.54 3.17 7.54
N LEU A 174 -15.41 2.83 6.60
CA LEU A 174 -15.12 1.90 5.52
C LEU A 174 -13.99 2.42 4.63
N LEU A 175 -14.09 3.67 4.19
CA LEU A 175 -13.13 4.31 3.29
C LEU A 175 -11.91 4.87 4.03
N LEU A 176 -11.82 4.72 5.35
CA LEU A 176 -10.75 5.29 6.18
C LEU A 176 -10.62 6.81 5.98
N ILE A 177 -11.74 7.54 5.91
CA ILE A 177 -11.75 9.00 5.74
C ILE A 177 -11.98 9.65 7.10
N ASP A 178 -11.13 10.60 7.48
CA ASP A 178 -11.12 11.20 8.82
C ASP A 178 -12.38 12.02 9.17
N GLY A 179 -13.10 12.53 8.17
CA GLY A 179 -14.30 13.33 8.45
C GLY A 179 -15.21 13.58 7.26
N PRO A 180 -16.42 14.14 7.52
CA PRO A 180 -17.46 14.32 6.50
C PRO A 180 -17.04 15.20 5.32
N ALA A 181 -16.16 16.18 5.53
CA ALA A 181 -15.69 17.07 4.47
C ALA A 181 -14.96 16.29 3.36
N GLY A 182 -14.01 15.42 3.74
CA GLY A 182 -13.28 14.59 2.77
C GLY A 182 -14.20 13.65 1.98
N LEU A 183 -15.21 13.06 2.64
CA LEU A 183 -16.20 12.23 1.93
C LEU A 183 -17.05 13.07 0.97
N GLN A 184 -17.48 14.27 1.39
CA GLN A 184 -18.24 15.18 0.53
C GLN A 184 -17.45 15.59 -0.71
N ASP A 185 -16.14 15.83 -0.57
CA ASP A 185 -15.27 16.15 -1.69
C ASP A 185 -15.11 14.97 -2.64
N GLN A 186 -14.95 13.74 -2.13
CA GLN A 186 -14.92 12.54 -2.98
C GLN A 186 -16.25 12.30 -3.70
N CYS A 187 -17.37 12.44 -2.99
CA CYS A 187 -18.71 12.31 -3.58
C CYS A 187 -18.90 13.33 -4.71
N ARG A 188 -18.56 14.61 -4.46
CA ARG A 188 -18.64 15.66 -5.49
C ARG A 188 -17.78 15.36 -6.69
N HIS A 189 -16.53 14.93 -6.47
CA HIS A 189 -15.58 14.61 -7.54
C HIS A 189 -16.07 13.47 -8.43
N TYR A 190 -16.69 12.43 -7.85
CA TYR A 190 -17.19 11.27 -8.58
C TYR A 190 -18.68 11.35 -8.97
N GLY A 191 -19.34 12.49 -8.79
CA GLY A 191 -20.76 12.67 -9.18
C GLY A 191 -21.76 11.94 -8.29
N ILE A 192 -21.40 11.61 -7.05
CA ILE A 192 -22.24 10.89 -6.10
C ILE A 192 -23.03 11.88 -5.25
N SER A 193 -24.35 11.70 -5.17
CA SER A 193 -25.25 12.60 -4.46
C SER A 193 -25.30 12.31 -2.96
N LEU A 194 -25.41 13.36 -2.14
CA LEU A 194 -25.70 13.25 -0.71
C LEU A 194 -27.17 13.57 -0.41
N SER A 195 -27.69 13.08 0.70
CA SER A 195 -28.98 13.50 1.25
C SER A 195 -28.96 14.99 1.61
N ALA A 196 -30.14 15.62 1.68
CA ALA A 196 -30.27 17.05 2.00
C ALA A 196 -29.62 17.43 3.34
N ASP A 197 -29.72 16.56 4.35
CA ASP A 197 -29.10 16.72 5.66
C ASP A 197 -27.61 16.29 5.70
N ARG A 198 -27.07 15.80 4.58
CA ARG A 198 -25.71 15.30 4.41
C ARG A 198 -25.32 14.17 5.37
N LYS A 199 -26.29 13.44 5.93
CA LYS A 199 -26.05 12.29 6.83
C LYS A 199 -25.98 10.96 6.09
N ALA A 200 -26.41 10.93 4.83
CA ALA A 200 -26.38 9.73 4.00
C ALA A 200 -25.97 10.04 2.55
N VAL A 201 -25.56 9.00 1.85
CA VAL A 201 -25.13 9.05 0.44
C VAL A 201 -26.10 8.23 -0.39
N HIS A 202 -26.52 8.81 -1.51
CA HIS A 202 -27.33 8.16 -2.53
C HIS A 202 -26.43 7.65 -3.64
N PHE A 203 -26.56 6.37 -3.93
CA PHE A 203 -25.79 5.70 -4.97
C PHE A 203 -26.68 5.42 -6.17
N ASN A 204 -26.25 5.90 -7.33
CA ASN A 204 -26.93 5.66 -8.60
C ASN A 204 -25.88 5.37 -9.67
N LYS A 205 -26.08 4.29 -10.42
CA LYS A 205 -25.14 3.85 -11.46
C LYS A 205 -24.96 4.87 -12.58
N THR A 206 -25.96 5.72 -12.84
CA THR A 206 -25.90 6.72 -13.94
C THR A 206 -25.12 7.97 -13.57
N ASP A 207 -24.98 8.24 -12.27
CA ASP A 207 -24.46 9.52 -11.79
C ASP A 207 -22.94 9.45 -11.58
N PHE A 208 -22.38 8.24 -11.53
CA PHE A 208 -20.96 8.04 -11.31
C PHE A 208 -20.12 8.57 -12.49
N ASN A 209 -19.25 9.52 -12.21
CA ASN A 209 -18.36 10.07 -13.21
C ASN A 209 -17.18 9.12 -13.47
N HIS A 210 -17.34 8.22 -14.44
CA HIS A 210 -16.27 7.32 -14.87
C HIS A 210 -15.09 8.04 -15.51
N ASN A 211 -15.29 9.25 -16.02
CA ASN A 211 -14.25 10.06 -16.67
C ASN A 211 -13.46 10.93 -15.67
N ALA A 212 -13.89 11.00 -14.41
CA ALA A 212 -13.14 11.71 -13.39
C ALA A 212 -11.76 11.05 -13.19
N ASP A 213 -10.72 11.88 -13.11
CA ASP A 213 -9.39 11.41 -12.77
C ASP A 213 -9.36 10.81 -11.36
N LEU A 214 -8.34 9.99 -11.09
CA LEU A 214 -8.12 9.54 -9.73
C LEU A 214 -7.73 10.72 -8.84
N LEU A 215 -8.33 10.82 -7.66
CA LEU A 215 -7.88 11.80 -6.67
C LEU A 215 -6.41 11.56 -6.32
N LYS A 216 -5.66 12.64 -6.15
CA LYS A 216 -4.25 12.54 -5.77
C LYS A 216 -4.13 11.85 -4.41
N PRO A 217 -3.12 11.00 -4.20
CA PRO A 217 -2.80 10.50 -2.88
C PRO A 217 -2.56 11.67 -1.91
N GLN A 218 -2.87 11.45 -0.64
CA GLN A 218 -2.77 12.44 0.43
C GLN A 218 -2.15 11.79 1.66
N HIS A 219 -1.66 12.60 2.60
CA HIS A 219 -1.22 12.10 3.89
C HIS A 219 -2.42 11.66 4.73
N GLU A 220 -2.44 10.39 5.09
CA GLU A 220 -3.50 9.79 5.87
C GLU A 220 -3.14 9.85 7.36
N ARG A 221 -4.07 10.30 8.21
CA ARG A 221 -3.80 10.48 9.64
C ARG A 221 -3.33 9.20 10.33
N PHE A 222 -3.88 8.04 9.96
CA PHE A 222 -3.46 6.76 10.53
C PHE A 222 -2.03 6.39 10.13
N VAL A 223 -1.56 6.76 8.94
CA VAL A 223 -0.17 6.58 8.51
C VAL A 223 0.73 7.56 9.27
N GLU A 224 0.38 8.85 9.31
CA GLU A 224 1.16 9.86 10.03
C GLU A 224 1.33 9.50 11.51
N SER A 225 0.31 8.93 12.13
CA SER A 225 0.38 8.49 13.53
C SER A 225 1.42 7.38 13.75
N LYS A 226 1.65 6.51 12.76
CA LYS A 226 2.67 5.46 12.81
C LYS A 226 4.06 6.02 12.53
N LEU A 227 4.19 6.87 11.50
CA LEU A 227 5.46 7.48 11.14
C LEU A 227 6.02 8.37 12.26
N LYS A 228 5.16 9.03 13.05
CA LYS A 228 5.58 9.82 14.23
C LYS A 228 6.15 8.98 15.38
N ARG A 229 5.89 7.67 15.41
CA ARG A 229 6.32 6.78 16.50
C ARG A 229 7.66 6.10 16.23
N ILE A 230 8.19 6.25 15.02
CA ILE A 230 9.45 5.62 14.62
C ILE A 230 10.58 6.65 14.56
N TYR A 231 11.81 6.18 14.81
CA TYR A 231 13.00 6.96 14.49
C TYR A 231 13.42 6.64 13.05
N LEU A 232 13.12 7.57 12.14
CA LEU A 232 13.23 7.36 10.70
C LEU A 232 14.60 6.82 10.25
N PRO A 233 15.76 7.33 10.72
CA PRO A 233 17.06 6.82 10.28
C PRO A 233 17.27 5.33 10.57
N GLU A 234 16.77 4.82 11.71
CA GLU A 234 16.89 3.41 12.04
C GLU A 234 15.98 2.54 11.17
N VAL A 235 14.77 3.01 10.86
CA VAL A 235 13.86 2.27 9.98
C VAL A 235 14.37 2.26 8.55
N LEU A 236 14.85 3.40 8.03
CA LEU A 236 15.40 3.48 6.67
C LEU A 236 16.64 2.60 6.49
N LEU A 237 17.45 2.46 7.53
CA LEU A 237 18.62 1.57 7.53
C LEU A 237 18.28 0.13 7.94
N LEU A 238 16.99 -0.20 8.06
CA LEU A 238 16.49 -1.52 8.48
C LEU A 238 17.19 -2.04 9.75
N LYS A 239 17.42 -1.12 10.69
CA LYS A 239 17.93 -1.43 12.04
C LYS A 239 16.79 -1.77 13.01
N LYS A 240 15.56 -1.34 12.70
CA LYS A 240 14.31 -1.63 13.43
C LYS A 240 13.15 -1.81 12.45
N PHE A 241 12.21 -2.70 12.79
CA PHE A 241 11.09 -3.11 11.92
C PHE A 241 9.70 -2.88 12.55
N ASN A 242 9.65 -2.33 13.77
CA ASN A 242 8.43 -2.04 14.53
C ASN A 242 8.43 -0.58 15.00
#